data_AF-A0A329LFI1-F1
#
_entry.id   AF-A0A329LFI1-F1
#
_cell.length_a   1.000
_cell.length_b   1.000
_cell.length_c   1.000
_cell.angle_alpha   90.00
_cell.angle_beta   90.00
_cell.angle_gamma   90.00
#
_symmetry.space_group_name_H-M   'P 1'
#
loop_
_entity.id
_entity.type
_entity.pdbx_description
1 polymer ?
#
loop_
_entity_poly.entity_id
_entity_poly.type
_entity_poly.pdbx_seq_one_letter_code
_entity_poly.pdbx_strand_id
1 'polypeptide(L)'
;MLTEYVAMAILVAVGLVHVAPGAVALSVTRTRSAYGVAVDGPDLALLLRHRAVLLALVGVGLIAGAFIPDVRAAALCAALTSMVTFVAIAATSGPLNRQNRKVMWIDVAALAATAVAIGLLAIS
;
A
#
# COMPACT_ATOMS: atom_id res chain seq x y z
N MET A 1 23.16 11.08 7.15
CA MET A 1 22.31 11.71 8.20
C MET A 1 21.04 12.33 7.61
N LEU A 2 21.07 13.46 6.90
CA LEU A 2 19.83 14.07 6.34
C LEU A 2 19.08 13.15 5.36
N THR A 3 19.81 12.51 4.44
CA THR A 3 19.27 11.57 3.44
C THR A 3 18.53 10.39 4.07
N GLU A 4 19.04 9.88 5.19
CA GLU A 4 18.44 8.77 5.93
C GLU A 4 17.11 9.18 6.60
N TYR A 5 17.06 10.36 7.23
CA TYR A 5 15.79 10.88 7.79
C TYR A 5 14.74 11.11 6.72
N VAL A 6 15.14 11.61 5.54
CA VAL A 6 14.22 11.78 4.41
C VAL A 6 13.70 10.43 3.92
N ALA A 7 14.58 9.42 3.79
CA ALA A 7 14.16 8.07 3.42
C ALA A 7 13.20 7.46 4.45
N MET A 8 13.49 7.58 5.75
CA MET A 8 12.59 7.13 6.82
C MET A 8 11.23 7.80 6.74
N ALA A 9 11.18 9.12 6.54
CA ALA A 9 9.92 9.86 6.39
C ALA A 9 9.12 9.37 5.18
N ILE A 10 9.78 9.08 4.05
CA ILE A 10 9.14 8.51 2.87
C ILE A 10 8.57 7.11 3.17
N LEU A 11 9.35 6.23 3.81
CA LEU A 11 8.90 4.87 4.16
C LEU A 11 7.69 4.91 5.10
N VAL A 12 7.69 5.81 6.07
CA VAL A 12 6.54 6.03 6.95
C VAL A 12 5.33 6.51 6.15
N ALA A 13 5.50 7.49 5.26
CA ALA A 13 4.40 8.01 4.45
C ALA A 13 3.79 6.95 3.53
N VAL A 14 4.62 6.16 2.84
CA VAL A 14 4.17 5.04 1.99
C VAL A 14 3.51 3.95 2.84
N GLY A 15 4.04 3.66 4.03
CA GLY A 15 3.45 2.70 4.95
C GLY A 15 2.05 3.12 5.40
N LEU A 16 1.84 4.40 5.68
CA LEU A 16 0.51 4.94 6.02
C LEU A 16 -0.49 4.79 4.87
N VAL A 17 -0.05 4.97 3.61
CA VAL A 17 -0.89 4.71 2.43
C VAL A 17 -1.36 3.26 2.39
N HIS A 18 -0.51 2.30 2.74
CA HIS A 18 -0.85 0.87 2.78
C HIS A 18 -1.75 0.50 3.96
N VAL A 19 -1.65 1.21 5.09
CA VAL A 19 -2.52 1.03 6.25
C VAL A 19 -3.93 1.58 6.01
N ALA A 20 -4.09 2.60 5.16
CA ALA A 20 -5.38 3.25 4.92
C ALA A 20 -6.51 2.27 4.48
N PRO A 21 -6.28 1.32 3.55
CA PRO A 21 -7.22 0.24 3.27
C PRO A 21 -7.61 -0.59 4.50
N GLY A 22 -6.68 -0.90 5.40
CA GLY A 22 -6.93 -1.63 6.65
C GLY A 22 -7.92 -0.92 7.57
N ALA A 23 -7.78 0.41 7.71
CA ALA A 23 -8.71 1.23 8.48
C ALA A 23 -10.13 1.25 7.88
N VAL A 24 -10.26 1.07 6.56
CA VAL A 24 -11.54 0.97 5.85
C VAL A 24 -12.21 -0.40 6.08
N ALA A 25 -11.44 -1.48 6.20
CA ALA A 25 -11.98 -2.83 6.40
C ALA A 25 -12.63 -3.08 7.77
N LEU A 26 -12.21 -2.31 8.78
CA LEU A 26 -12.83 -2.35 10.12
C LEU A 26 -14.25 -1.76 10.13
N SER A 27 -14.64 -0.98 9.12
CA SER A 27 -15.97 -0.37 9.02
C SER A 27 -16.79 -0.96 7.88
N VAL A 28 -17.78 -1.81 8.21
CA VAL A 28 -18.77 -2.39 7.27
C VAL A 28 -19.44 -1.29 6.43
N THR A 29 -19.70 -0.13 7.05
CA THR A 29 -20.35 1.03 6.41
C THR A 29 -19.43 1.77 5.42
N ARG A 30 -18.09 1.75 5.62
CA ARG A 30 -17.13 2.35 4.68
C ARG A 30 -16.77 1.45 3.50
N THR A 31 -16.97 0.14 3.59
CA THR A 31 -16.59 -0.80 2.52
C THR A 31 -17.40 -0.55 1.23
N ARG A 32 -18.70 -0.22 1.34
CA ARG A 32 -19.57 0.12 0.19
C ARG A 32 -19.15 1.43 -0.52
N SER A 33 -18.71 2.42 0.26
CA SER A 33 -18.27 3.74 -0.22
C SER A 33 -16.86 3.71 -0.83
N ALA A 34 -15.94 2.96 -0.20
CA ALA A 34 -14.53 2.95 -0.55
C ALA A 34 -14.21 2.17 -1.84
N TYR A 35 -14.99 1.13 -2.16
CA TYR A 35 -14.76 0.33 -3.36
C TYR A 35 -15.69 0.68 -4.53
N GLY A 36 -16.80 1.38 -4.29
CA GLY A 36 -17.73 1.81 -5.35
C GLY A 36 -18.45 0.65 -6.06
N VAL A 37 -18.47 -0.54 -5.44
CA VAL A 37 -19.15 -1.74 -5.92
C VAL A 37 -20.13 -2.18 -4.83
N ALA A 38 -21.31 -2.68 -5.21
CA ALA A 38 -22.18 -3.36 -4.27
C ALA A 38 -21.42 -4.59 -3.75
N VAL A 39 -21.09 -4.62 -2.46
CA VAL A 39 -20.50 -5.80 -1.84
C VAL A 39 -21.63 -6.83 -1.72
N ASP A 40 -21.83 -7.60 -2.79
CA ASP A 40 -22.93 -8.54 -2.93
C ASP A 40 -22.56 -9.85 -2.19
N GLY A 41 -22.92 -9.89 -0.91
CA GLY A 41 -22.81 -11.07 -0.07
C GLY A 41 -21.59 -11.13 0.86
N PRO A 42 -21.61 -12.05 1.84
CA PRO A 42 -20.60 -12.16 2.88
C PRO A 42 -19.21 -12.54 2.34
N ASP A 43 -19.14 -13.27 1.24
CA ASP A 43 -17.88 -13.80 0.70
C ASP A 43 -17.00 -12.68 0.12
N LEU A 44 -17.57 -11.78 -0.67
CA LEU A 44 -16.83 -10.63 -1.21
C LEU A 44 -16.41 -9.66 -0.09
N ALA A 45 -17.25 -9.48 0.92
CA ALA A 45 -16.91 -8.67 2.09
C ALA A 45 -15.71 -9.25 2.86
N LEU A 46 -15.68 -10.58 3.03
CA LEU A 46 -14.58 -11.29 3.67
C LEU A 46 -13.28 -11.10 2.88
N LEU A 47 -13.30 -11.29 1.56
CA LEU A 47 -12.12 -11.14 0.69
C LEU A 47 -11.55 -9.71 0.73
N LEU A 48 -12.41 -8.68 0.66
CA LEU A 48 -11.98 -7.28 0.72
C LEU A 48 -11.39 -6.93 2.09
N ARG A 49 -11.98 -7.45 3.18
CA ARG A 49 -11.45 -7.27 4.54
C ARG A 49 -10.12 -7.96 4.74
N HIS A 50 -9.98 -9.19 4.26
CA HIS A 50 -8.72 -9.92 4.33
C HIS A 50 -7.61 -9.21 3.54
N ARG A 51 -7.92 -8.76 2.30
CA ARG A 51 -6.99 -7.97 1.48
C ARG A 51 -6.54 -6.69 2.21
N ALA A 52 -7.45 -5.99 2.84
CA ALA A 52 -7.14 -4.78 3.58
C ALA A 52 -6.24 -5.04 4.81
N VAL A 53 -6.44 -6.16 5.51
CA VAL A 53 -5.55 -6.58 6.61
C VAL A 53 -4.16 -6.91 6.09
N LEU A 54 -4.04 -7.61 4.94
CA LEU A 54 -2.74 -7.90 4.32
C LEU A 54 -2.00 -6.61 3.91
N LEU A 55 -2.72 -5.64 3.32
CA LEU A 55 -2.15 -4.34 2.98
C LEU A 55 -1.69 -3.58 4.24
N ALA A 56 -2.49 -3.62 5.31
CA ALA A 56 -2.10 -3.01 6.57
C ALA A 56 -0.85 -3.66 7.18
N LEU A 57 -0.72 -4.99 7.09
CA LEU A 57 0.46 -5.71 7.54
C LEU A 57 1.72 -5.26 6.77
N VAL A 58 1.62 -5.12 5.45
CA VAL A 58 2.70 -4.59 4.61
C VAL A 58 3.04 -3.16 5.01
N GLY A 59 2.04 -2.30 5.24
CA GLY A 59 2.24 -0.93 5.68
C GLY A 59 2.92 -0.81 7.04
N VAL A 60 2.51 -1.61 8.02
CA VAL A 60 3.17 -1.69 9.34
C VAL A 60 4.60 -2.20 9.19
N GLY A 61 4.83 -3.21 8.35
CA GLY A 61 6.16 -3.71 8.04
C GLY A 61 7.07 -2.62 7.46
N LEU A 62 6.53 -1.78 6.56
CA LEU A 62 7.29 -0.69 5.95
C LEU A 62 7.62 0.43 6.95
N ILE A 63 6.68 0.77 7.84
CA ILE A 63 6.91 1.70 8.96
C ILE A 63 7.98 1.12 9.90
N ALA A 64 7.88 -0.15 10.27
CA ALA A 64 8.89 -0.82 11.10
C ALA A 64 10.26 -0.81 10.41
N GLY A 65 10.30 -1.08 9.10
CA GLY A 65 11.50 -1.03 8.27
C GLY A 65 12.14 0.36 8.20
N ALA A 66 11.41 1.44 8.44
CA ALA A 66 12.01 2.77 8.57
C ALA A 66 12.97 2.82 9.77
N PHE A 67 12.58 2.24 10.91
CA PHE A 67 13.34 2.33 12.17
C PHE A 67 14.20 1.10 12.48
N ILE A 68 13.91 -0.04 11.86
CA ILE A 68 14.58 -1.33 12.11
C ILE A 68 15.23 -1.78 10.78
N PRO A 69 16.55 -1.58 10.60
CA PRO A 69 17.25 -1.90 9.35
C PRO A 69 17.11 -3.38 8.94
N ASP A 70 17.11 -4.29 9.91
CA ASP A 70 17.09 -5.74 9.67
C ASP A 70 15.81 -6.22 8.97
N VAL A 71 14.67 -5.56 9.19
CA VAL A 71 13.39 -5.91 8.54
C VAL A 71 13.12 -5.08 7.29
N ARG A 72 13.89 -4.02 7.05
CA ARG A 72 13.68 -3.04 5.99
C ARG A 72 13.66 -3.67 4.60
N ALA A 73 14.63 -4.54 4.31
CA ALA A 73 14.73 -5.19 3.01
C ALA A 73 13.50 -6.06 2.72
N ALA A 74 13.07 -6.86 3.69
CA ALA A 74 11.88 -7.70 3.56
C ALA A 74 10.60 -6.86 3.40
N ALA A 75 10.46 -5.78 4.16
CA ALA A 75 9.32 -4.87 4.07
C ALA A 75 9.24 -4.14 2.72
N LEU A 76 10.38 -3.67 2.20
CA LEU A 76 10.48 -3.07 0.87
C LEU A 76 10.08 -4.05 -0.23
N CYS A 77 10.59 -5.29 -0.18
CA CYS A 77 10.21 -6.33 -1.13
C CYS A 77 8.69 -6.58 -1.10
N ALA A 78 8.09 -6.74 0.08
CA ALA A 78 6.65 -6.95 0.21
C ALA A 78 5.83 -5.77 -0.35
N ALA A 79 6.23 -4.54 -0.04
CA ALA A 79 5.56 -3.32 -0.52
C ALA A 79 5.66 -3.18 -2.05
N LEU A 80 6.85 -3.38 -2.61
CA LEU A 80 7.10 -3.33 -4.05
C LEU A 80 6.30 -4.41 -4.79
N THR A 81 6.35 -5.66 -4.32
CA THR A 81 5.56 -6.75 -4.92
C THR A 81 4.08 -6.43 -4.88
N SER A 82 3.56 -5.97 -3.74
CA SER A 82 2.14 -5.61 -3.60
C SER A 82 1.71 -4.54 -4.61
N MET A 83 2.44 -3.42 -4.69
CA MET A 83 2.10 -2.30 -5.57
C MET A 83 2.30 -2.65 -7.06
N VAL A 84 3.43 -3.27 -7.42
CA VAL A 84 3.73 -3.64 -8.82
C VAL A 84 2.68 -4.63 -9.34
N THR A 85 2.35 -5.67 -8.57
CA THR A 85 1.33 -6.64 -8.97
C THR A 85 -0.03 -5.98 -9.10
N PHE A 86 -0.43 -5.11 -8.17
CA PHE A 86 -1.72 -4.41 -8.28
C PHE A 86 -1.78 -3.51 -9.52
N VAL A 87 -0.76 -2.69 -9.77
CA VAL A 87 -0.70 -1.81 -10.94
C VAL A 87 -0.71 -2.60 -12.25
N ALA A 88 0.07 -3.69 -12.34
CA ALA A 88 0.13 -4.54 -13.53
C ALA A 88 -1.23 -5.20 -13.83
N ILE A 89 -1.91 -5.72 -12.80
CA ILE A 89 -3.24 -6.31 -12.94
C ILE A 89 -4.26 -5.22 -13.29
N ALA A 90 -4.23 -4.07 -12.62
CA ALA A 90 -5.17 -2.98 -12.87
C ALA A 90 -5.05 -2.41 -14.29
N ALA A 91 -3.82 -2.33 -14.83
CA ALA A 91 -3.57 -1.85 -16.20
C ALA A 91 -4.02 -2.83 -17.29
N THR A 92 -4.01 -4.13 -16.99
CA THR A 92 -4.45 -5.20 -17.93
C THR A 92 -5.91 -5.60 -17.73
N SER A 93 -6.51 -5.20 -16.62
CA SER A 93 -7.94 -5.37 -16.36
C SER A 93 -8.76 -4.44 -17.26
N GLY A 94 -10.01 -4.82 -17.55
CA GLY A 94 -10.98 -3.97 -18.23
C GLY A 94 -11.30 -2.66 -17.48
N PRO A 95 -12.34 -1.92 -17.89
CA PRO A 95 -12.63 -0.60 -17.35
C PRO A 95 -12.68 -0.54 -15.82
N LEU A 96 -11.74 0.20 -15.21
CA LEU A 96 -11.67 0.38 -13.77
C LEU A 96 -12.71 1.40 -13.29
N ASN A 97 -13.37 1.10 -12.16
CA ASN A 97 -14.19 2.08 -11.47
C ASN A 97 -13.33 3.27 -10.96
N ARG A 98 -13.99 4.39 -10.62
CA ARG A 98 -13.29 5.62 -10.23
C ARG A 98 -12.42 5.46 -8.99
N GLN A 99 -12.83 4.65 -8.02
CA GLN A 99 -12.07 4.39 -6.80
C GLN A 99 -10.81 3.57 -7.08
N ASN A 100 -10.92 2.43 -7.77
CA ASN A 100 -9.78 1.58 -8.12
C ASN A 100 -8.76 2.32 -8.99
N ARG A 101 -9.22 3.18 -9.91
CA ARG A 101 -8.32 4.04 -10.70
C ARG A 101 -7.58 5.04 -9.82
N LYS A 102 -8.22 5.62 -8.80
CA LYS A 102 -7.53 6.50 -7.84
C LYS A 102 -6.48 5.72 -7.05
N VAL A 103 -6.80 4.53 -6.56
CA VAL A 103 -5.85 3.68 -5.82
C VAL A 103 -4.66 3.31 -6.70
N MET A 104 -4.89 2.96 -7.98
CA MET A 104 -3.80 2.68 -8.92
C MET A 104 -2.82 3.86 -9.06
N TRP A 105 -3.33 5.09 -9.18
CA TRP A 105 -2.46 6.28 -9.24
C TRP A 105 -1.74 6.57 -7.92
N ILE A 106 -2.37 6.29 -6.79
CA ILE A 106 -1.72 6.37 -5.47
C ILE A 106 -0.56 5.38 -5.39
N ASP A 107 -0.76 4.13 -5.83
CA ASP A 107 0.28 3.10 -5.84
C ASP A 107 1.44 3.45 -6.79
N VAL A 108 1.16 4.04 -7.95
CA VAL A 108 2.21 4.55 -8.86
C VAL A 108 3.05 5.64 -8.20
N ALA A 109 2.41 6.59 -7.50
CA ALA A 109 3.11 7.64 -6.76
C ALA A 109 3.92 7.06 -5.59
N ALA A 110 3.35 6.09 -4.87
CA ALA A 110 4.01 5.39 -3.77
C ALA A 110 5.21 4.56 -4.24
N LEU A 111 5.14 3.92 -5.42
CA LEU A 111 6.26 3.23 -6.05
C LEU A 111 7.41 4.19 -6.36
N ALA A 112 7.11 5.34 -6.97
CA ALA A 112 8.12 6.36 -7.25
C ALA A 112 8.78 6.88 -5.96
N ALA A 113 7.98 7.15 -4.92
CA ALA A 113 8.49 7.57 -3.63
C ALA A 113 9.37 6.49 -2.98
N THR A 114 8.95 5.22 -3.02
CA THR A 114 9.72 4.09 -2.50
C THR A 114 11.06 3.93 -3.24
N ALA A 115 11.08 4.10 -4.55
CA ALA A 115 12.31 4.07 -5.35
C ALA A 115 13.28 5.20 -4.94
N VAL A 116 12.76 6.42 -4.68
CA VAL A 116 13.58 7.53 -4.14
C VAL A 116 14.14 7.18 -2.77
N ALA A 117 13.33 6.62 -1.87
CA ALA A 117 13.80 6.20 -0.55
C ALA A 117 14.92 5.16 -0.63
N ILE A 118 14.80 4.16 -1.51
CA ILE A 118 15.84 3.16 -1.75
C ILE A 118 17.13 3.85 -2.25
N GLY A 119 17.01 4.77 -3.21
CA GLY A 119 18.16 5.52 -3.73
C GLY A 119 18.86 6.35 -2.66
N LEU A 120 18.09 7.01 -1.79
CA LEU A 120 18.62 7.80 -0.68
C LEU A 120 19.33 6.94 0.38
N LEU A 121 18.82 5.73 0.65
CA LEU A 121 19.43 4.77 1.57
C LEU A 121 20.70 4.13 1.01
N ALA A 122 20.82 4.03 -0.31
CA ALA A 122 22.01 3.46 -0.95
C ALA A 122 23.23 4.40 -0.91
N ILE A 123 23.01 5.71 -0.72
CA ILE A 123 24.06 6.75 -0.70
C ILE A 123 24.33 7.30 0.71
N SER A 124 23.56 6.88 1.71
CA SER A 124 23.67 7.31 3.11
C SER A 124 24.56 6.38 3.91
#